data_AF-A0A3D5ZKK6-F1
#
_entry.id   AF-A0A3D5ZKK6-F1
#
_cell.length_a   1.000
_cell.length_b   1.000
_cell.length_c   1.000
_cell.angle_alpha   90.00
_cell.angle_beta   90.00
_cell.angle_gamma   90.00
#
_symmetry.space_group_name_H-M   'P 1'
#
loop_
_entity.id
_entity.type
_entity.pdbx_description
1 polymer ?
#
loop_
_entity_poly.entity_id
_entity_poly.type
_entity_poly.pdbx_seq_one_letter_code
_entity_poly.pdbx_strand_id
1 'polypeptide(L)'
;LGHYERFIDTNLTKYSNLTSGKVYWSVLNKERQGKYLGETVQIIPHVTNEIKYFIRKNAQKSNADIVITEIGGTIGDIESQPFLEAIRQFSTEVGRNNCLFIHVCLVPYISGSDEYKSKPAQHSVKELQAMGIAPNIIVTRSDGDCGDDIRRKIALFCNVK
;
A
#
# COMPACT_ATOMS: atom_id res chain seq x y z
N LEU A 1 6.39 1.14 -13.96
CA LEU A 1 5.93 2.41 -14.57
C LEU A 1 5.33 2.22 -15.95
N GLY A 2 6.05 1.63 -16.92
CA GLY A 2 5.51 1.46 -18.27
C GLY A 2 4.25 0.57 -18.40
N HIS A 3 3.89 -0.21 -17.38
CA HIS A 3 2.55 -0.82 -17.32
C HIS A 3 1.47 0.24 -17.15
N TYR A 4 1.57 1.08 -16.11
CA TYR A 4 0.63 2.16 -15.85
C TYR A 4 0.45 3.07 -17.07
N GLU A 5 1.55 3.58 -17.64
CA GLU A 5 1.49 4.45 -18.83
C GLU A 5 0.69 3.83 -19.98
N ARG A 6 0.88 2.53 -20.24
CA ARG A 6 0.13 1.81 -21.28
C ARG A 6 -1.34 1.61 -20.95
N PHE A 7 -1.69 1.49 -19.67
CA PHE A 7 -3.08 1.25 -19.26
C PHE A 7 -3.91 2.54 -19.15
N ILE A 8 -3.30 3.67 -18.78
CA ILE A 8 -4.02 4.95 -18.58
C ILE A 8 -3.70 6.00 -19.66
N ASP A 9 -2.87 5.65 -20.65
CA ASP A 9 -2.45 6.52 -21.76
C ASP A 9 -2.00 7.93 -21.31
N THR A 10 -1.19 7.98 -20.25
CA THR A 10 -0.73 9.24 -19.64
C THR A 10 0.75 9.14 -19.31
N ASN A 11 1.52 10.18 -19.64
CA ASN A 11 2.93 10.28 -19.27
C ASN A 11 3.08 10.45 -17.75
N LEU A 12 3.85 9.58 -17.12
CA LEU A 12 4.09 9.66 -15.67
C LEU A 12 5.15 10.69 -15.34
N THR A 13 5.19 11.10 -14.06
CA THR A 13 6.14 12.10 -13.59
C THR A 13 7.23 11.47 -12.72
N LYS A 14 8.26 12.24 -12.38
CA LYS A 14 9.29 11.82 -11.41
C LYS A 14 8.72 11.47 -10.02
N TYR A 15 7.50 11.91 -9.71
CA TYR A 15 6.79 11.62 -8.46
C TYR A 15 6.00 10.30 -8.51
N SER A 16 5.88 9.68 -9.69
CA SER A 16 5.16 8.41 -9.87
C SER A 16 5.97 7.17 -9.45
N ASN A 17 7.22 7.36 -9.03
CA ASN A 17 8.05 6.30 -8.43
C ASN A 17 8.86 6.82 -7.25
N LEU A 18 8.48 6.34 -6.06
CA LEU A 18 9.14 6.61 -4.81
C LEU A 18 9.83 5.34 -4.30
N THR A 19 11.10 5.44 -3.96
CA THR A 19 11.88 4.34 -3.37
C THR A 19 12.37 4.74 -2.00
N SER A 20 12.62 3.76 -1.12
CA SER A 20 13.18 4.00 0.22
C SER A 20 14.45 4.85 0.14
N GLY A 21 15.35 4.57 -0.80
CA GLY A 21 16.56 5.37 -1.02
C GLY A 21 16.29 6.85 -1.26
N LYS A 22 15.28 7.20 -2.10
CA LYS A 22 14.89 8.60 -2.33
C LYS A 22 14.33 9.25 -1.07
N VAL A 23 13.52 8.52 -0.30
CA VAL A 23 12.91 9.00 0.94
C VAL A 23 14.00 9.31 1.96
N TYR A 24 14.85 8.34 2.29
CA TYR A 24 15.92 8.50 3.27
C TYR A 24 16.93 9.57 2.82
N TRP A 25 17.28 9.62 1.53
CA TRP A 25 18.15 10.67 1.00
C TRP A 25 17.55 12.07 1.18
N SER A 26 16.26 12.25 0.93
CA SER A 26 15.58 13.53 1.14
C SER A 26 15.58 13.92 2.62
N VAL A 27 15.23 12.99 3.50
CA VAL A 27 15.19 13.22 4.95
C VAL A 27 16.58 13.61 5.48
N LEU A 28 17.63 12.86 5.13
CA LEU A 28 19.01 13.14 5.55
C LEU A 28 19.52 14.49 5.03
N ASN A 29 19.17 14.88 3.79
CA ASN A 29 19.57 16.19 3.27
C ASN A 29 18.85 17.34 3.98
N LYS A 30 17.57 17.17 4.34
CA LYS A 30 16.83 18.17 5.11
C LYS A 30 17.43 18.36 6.51
N GLU A 31 17.84 17.26 7.14
CA GLU A 31 18.54 17.27 8.43
C GLU A 31 19.85 18.06 8.34
N ARG A 32 20.73 17.73 7.39
CA ARG A 32 22.01 18.43 7.20
C ARG A 32 21.88 19.91 6.85
N GLN A 33 20.73 20.32 6.30
CA GLN A 33 20.41 21.72 6.01
C GLN A 33 19.79 22.45 7.22
N GLY A 34 19.65 21.80 8.38
CA GLY A 34 19.06 22.38 9.58
C GLY A 34 17.54 22.52 9.54
N LYS A 35 16.84 21.86 8.61
CA LYS A 35 15.38 22.03 8.44
C LYS A 35 14.55 21.42 9.56
N TYR A 36 15.14 20.56 10.39
CA TYR A 36 14.51 20.00 11.58
C TYR A 36 14.94 20.72 12.87
N LEU A 37 15.53 21.92 12.76
CA LEU A 37 15.86 22.78 13.91
C LEU A 37 16.72 22.11 15.00
N GLY A 38 17.53 21.11 14.62
CA GLY A 38 18.37 20.34 15.54
C GLY A 38 17.65 19.19 16.27
N GLU A 39 16.38 18.92 15.96
CA GLU A 39 15.66 17.76 16.49
C GLU A 39 16.16 16.44 15.89
N THR A 40 16.05 15.36 16.68
CA THR A 40 16.41 14.02 16.25
C THR A 40 15.49 13.53 15.13
N VAL A 41 16.08 13.15 14.00
CA VAL A 41 15.35 12.52 12.91
C VAL A 41 14.91 11.11 13.29
N GLN A 42 13.65 10.80 13.00
CA GLN A 42 12.96 9.56 13.34
C GLN A 42 12.13 9.05 12.14
N ILE A 43 11.82 7.75 12.11
CA ILE A 43 10.93 7.18 11.08
C ILE A 43 9.55 7.85 11.10
N ILE A 44 8.98 7.99 12.30
CA ILE A 44 7.77 8.78 12.53
C ILE A 44 8.20 10.02 13.32
N PRO A 45 7.90 11.25 12.85
CA PRO A 45 7.10 11.57 11.68
C PRO A 45 7.93 11.82 10.39
N HIS A 46 9.28 11.87 10.45
CA HIS A 46 10.07 12.46 9.34
C HIS A 46 10.02 11.63 8.04
N VAL A 47 10.22 10.32 8.11
CA VAL A 47 10.18 9.43 6.94
C VAL A 47 8.75 9.29 6.43
N THR A 48 7.79 9.09 7.33
CA THR A 48 6.37 8.96 6.98
C THR A 48 5.81 10.24 6.37
N ASN A 49 6.18 11.41 6.87
CA ASN A 49 5.82 12.70 6.29
C ASN A 49 6.42 12.89 4.89
N GLU A 50 7.65 12.43 4.66
CA GLU A 50 8.26 12.50 3.34
C GLU A 50 7.48 11.64 2.33
N ILE A 51 7.08 10.42 2.71
CA ILE A 51 6.24 9.55 1.88
C ILE A 51 4.89 10.20 1.56
N LYS A 52 4.19 10.70 2.59
CA LYS A 52 2.91 11.41 2.43
C LYS A 52 3.05 12.65 1.54
N TYR A 53 4.16 13.38 1.66
CA TYR A 53 4.46 14.54 0.81
C TYR A 53 4.56 14.14 -0.67
N PHE A 54 5.23 13.03 -0.98
CA PHE A 54 5.32 12.52 -2.35
C PHE A 54 3.95 12.16 -2.94
N ILE A 55 3.08 11.49 -2.16
CA ILE A 55 1.70 11.16 -2.58
C ILE A 55 0.93 12.45 -2.93
N ARG A 56 0.96 13.46 -2.04
CA ARG A 56 0.32 14.77 -2.29
C ARG A 56 0.90 15.49 -3.49
N LYS A 57 2.21 15.45 -3.68
CA LYS A 57 2.87 16.10 -4.82
C LYS A 57 2.53 15.42 -6.13
N ASN A 58 2.43 14.10 -6.15
CA ASN A 58 1.97 13.38 -7.34
C ASN A 58 0.55 13.83 -7.72
N ALA A 59 -0.39 13.83 -6.78
CA ALA A 59 -1.76 14.32 -7.00
C ALA A 59 -1.81 15.75 -7.55
N GLN A 60 -1.06 16.68 -6.92
CA GLN A 60 -0.98 18.08 -7.36
C GLN A 60 -0.38 18.24 -8.76
N LYS A 61 0.62 17.42 -9.12
CA LYS A 61 1.33 17.53 -10.41
C LYS A 61 0.58 16.88 -11.55
N SER A 62 -0.15 15.80 -11.29
CA SER A 62 -0.98 15.14 -12.29
C SER A 62 -2.34 15.81 -12.45
N ASN A 63 -2.77 16.66 -11.50
CA ASN A 63 -4.13 17.19 -11.43
C ASN A 63 -5.19 16.08 -11.56
N ALA A 64 -4.92 14.94 -10.91
CA ALA A 64 -5.75 13.75 -11.03
C ALA A 64 -6.86 13.75 -9.98
N ASP A 65 -8.05 13.32 -10.38
CA ASP A 65 -9.18 13.09 -9.46
C ASP A 65 -8.90 11.90 -8.51
N ILE A 66 -8.20 10.89 -9.01
CA ILE A 66 -7.86 9.66 -8.29
C ILE A 66 -6.37 9.35 -8.47
N VAL A 67 -5.67 9.08 -7.37
CA VAL A 67 -4.27 8.64 -7.39
C VAL A 67 -4.17 7.20 -6.88
N ILE A 68 -3.77 6.30 -7.77
CA ILE A 68 -3.46 4.91 -7.42
C ILE A 68 -2.01 4.85 -6.95
N THR A 69 -1.80 4.46 -5.70
CA THR A 69 -0.46 4.28 -5.11
C THR A 69 -0.24 2.80 -4.83
N GLU A 70 0.59 2.15 -5.64
CA GLU A 70 1.06 0.79 -5.37
C GLU A 70 2.16 0.83 -4.31
N ILE A 71 2.03 0.01 -3.26
CA ILE A 71 3.10 -0.25 -2.31
C ILE A 71 3.73 -1.58 -2.68
N GLY A 72 5.00 -1.53 -3.09
CA GLY A 72 5.79 -2.72 -3.35
C GLY A 72 6.17 -3.47 -2.07
N GLY A 73 6.57 -4.73 -2.22
CA GLY A 73 6.88 -5.63 -1.10
C GLY A 73 5.67 -6.45 -0.66
N THR A 74 5.83 -7.23 0.40
CA THR A 74 4.76 -8.05 0.99
C THR A 74 4.38 -7.51 2.35
N ILE A 75 3.11 -7.65 2.73
CA ILE A 75 2.68 -7.36 4.10
C ILE A 75 3.36 -8.33 5.05
N GLY A 76 4.01 -7.78 6.09
CA GLY A 76 4.86 -8.53 7.03
C GLY A 76 6.35 -8.24 6.84
N ASP A 77 6.76 -7.72 5.68
CA ASP A 77 8.16 -7.38 5.42
C ASP A 77 8.56 -6.09 6.17
N ILE A 78 9.78 -6.08 6.71
CA ILE A 78 10.29 -4.95 7.51
C ILE A 78 10.47 -3.69 6.68
N GLU A 79 10.79 -3.84 5.40
CA GLU A 79 11.05 -2.75 4.46
C GLU A 79 9.79 -1.93 4.16
N SER A 80 8.63 -2.58 4.24
CA SER A 80 7.32 -2.00 3.93
C SER A 80 6.73 -1.17 5.07
N GLN A 81 7.20 -1.38 6.32
CA GLN A 81 6.60 -0.76 7.50
C GLN A 81 6.50 0.77 7.45
N PRO A 82 7.52 1.53 7.02
CA PRO A 82 7.41 2.98 6.91
C PRO A 82 6.34 3.43 5.90
N PHE A 83 6.15 2.68 4.81
CA PHE A 83 5.12 2.98 3.81
C PHE A 83 3.72 2.68 4.34
N LEU A 84 3.55 1.55 5.02
CA LEU A 84 2.27 1.16 5.63
C LEU A 84 1.85 2.16 6.71
N GLU A 85 2.76 2.57 7.59
CA GLU A 85 2.46 3.62 8.57
C GLU A 85 2.14 4.96 7.89
N ALA A 86 2.87 5.33 6.82
CA ALA A 86 2.60 6.56 6.09
C ALA A 86 1.20 6.58 5.46
N ILE A 87 0.76 5.48 4.82
CA ILE A 87 -0.60 5.42 4.23
C ILE A 87 -1.70 5.32 5.29
N ARG A 88 -1.42 4.70 6.45
CA ARG A 88 -2.35 4.67 7.59
C ARG A 88 -2.59 6.06 8.15
N GLN A 89 -1.53 6.85 8.32
CA GLN A 89 -1.64 8.26 8.69
C GLN A 89 -2.32 9.08 7.59
N PHE A 90 -1.95 8.85 6.33
CA PHE A 90 -2.51 9.57 5.18
C PHE A 90 -4.03 9.41 5.09
N SER A 91 -4.55 8.19 5.23
CA SER A 91 -5.99 7.92 5.19
C SER A 91 -6.76 8.62 6.30
N THR A 92 -6.12 8.79 7.46
CA THR A 92 -6.68 9.58 8.58
C THR A 92 -6.69 11.07 8.24
N GLU A 93 -5.62 11.59 7.64
CA GLU A 93 -5.48 13.00 7.26
C GLU A 93 -6.42 13.44 6.14
N VAL A 94 -6.65 12.60 5.12
CA VAL A 94 -7.57 12.92 4.00
C VAL A 94 -9.03 12.54 4.30
N GLY A 95 -9.26 11.77 5.36
CA GLY A 95 -10.56 11.22 5.73
C GLY A 95 -10.91 9.94 4.97
N ARG A 96 -11.67 9.06 5.64
CA ARG A 96 -12.00 7.70 5.14
C ARG A 96 -12.75 7.68 3.81
N ASN A 97 -13.45 8.75 3.44
CA ASN A 97 -14.19 8.83 2.18
C ASN A 97 -13.28 9.19 0.99
N ASN A 98 -12.04 9.63 1.24
CA ASN A 98 -11.08 10.05 0.23
C ASN A 98 -9.87 9.10 0.13
N CYS A 99 -9.94 7.94 0.78
CA CYS A 99 -8.89 6.92 0.73
C CYS A 99 -9.50 5.53 0.78
N LEU A 100 -9.03 4.66 -0.12
CA LEU A 100 -9.50 3.28 -0.25
C LEU A 100 -8.30 2.36 -0.32
N PHE A 101 -8.33 1.26 0.44
CA PHE A 101 -7.30 0.23 0.45
C PHE A 101 -7.73 -1.00 -0.35
N ILE A 102 -6.92 -1.37 -1.33
CA ILE A 102 -7.06 -2.60 -2.12
C ILE A 102 -5.92 -3.52 -1.71
N HIS A 103 -6.25 -4.71 -1.18
CA HIS A 103 -5.25 -5.69 -0.77
C HIS A 103 -5.26 -6.90 -1.70
N VAL A 104 -4.11 -7.23 -2.27
CA VAL A 104 -3.97 -8.36 -3.20
C VAL A 104 -3.49 -9.58 -2.41
N CYS A 105 -4.23 -10.68 -2.47
CA CYS A 105 -3.94 -11.91 -1.75
C CYS A 105 -3.83 -13.10 -2.72
N LEU A 106 -2.84 -13.96 -2.50
CA LEU A 106 -2.72 -15.23 -3.20
C LEU A 106 -3.68 -16.27 -2.58
N VAL A 107 -4.45 -16.93 -3.43
CA VAL A 107 -5.31 -18.08 -3.11
C VAL A 107 -4.77 -19.28 -3.89
N PRO A 108 -3.84 -20.06 -3.31
CA PRO A 108 -3.18 -21.13 -4.04
C PRO A 108 -4.07 -22.37 -4.18
N TYR A 109 -3.95 -23.04 -5.33
CA TYR A 109 -4.46 -24.39 -5.54
C TYR A 109 -3.51 -25.43 -4.93
N ILE A 110 -4.06 -26.40 -4.19
CA ILE A 110 -3.28 -27.50 -3.61
C ILE A 110 -3.67 -28.79 -4.30
N SER A 111 -2.79 -29.29 -5.18
CA SER A 111 -3.03 -30.50 -5.99
C SER A 111 -3.29 -31.76 -5.15
N GLY A 112 -2.67 -31.89 -3.98
CA GLY A 112 -2.87 -33.04 -3.10
C GLY A 112 -4.28 -33.14 -2.48
N SER A 113 -5.03 -32.04 -2.45
CA SER A 113 -6.39 -31.97 -1.91
C SER A 113 -7.43 -31.44 -2.91
N ASP A 114 -7.01 -31.18 -4.15
CA ASP A 114 -7.84 -30.70 -5.25
C ASP A 114 -8.69 -29.45 -4.91
N GLU A 115 -8.12 -28.52 -4.15
CA GLU A 115 -8.86 -27.36 -3.65
C GLU A 115 -8.01 -26.09 -3.52
N TYR A 116 -8.68 -24.95 -3.62
CA TYR A 116 -8.13 -23.64 -3.31
C TYR A 116 -8.12 -23.35 -1.81
N LYS A 117 -7.02 -22.78 -1.31
CA LYS A 117 -6.88 -22.46 0.12
C LYS A 117 -7.03 -20.97 0.40
N SER A 118 -8.05 -20.61 1.18
CA SER A 118 -8.29 -19.23 1.63
C SER A 118 -7.39 -18.77 2.78
N LYS A 119 -6.69 -19.71 3.45
CA LYS A 119 -5.95 -19.44 4.69
C LYS A 119 -4.81 -18.42 4.52
N PRO A 120 -4.00 -18.44 3.44
CA PRO A 120 -2.98 -17.42 3.21
C PRO A 120 -3.57 -16.00 3.12
N ALA A 121 -4.69 -15.84 2.42
CA ALA A 121 -5.39 -14.55 2.32
C ALA A 121 -5.86 -14.05 3.71
N GLN A 122 -6.45 -14.94 4.52
CA GLN A 122 -6.90 -14.60 5.88
C GLN A 122 -5.74 -14.13 6.77
N HIS A 123 -4.58 -14.80 6.71
CA HIS A 123 -3.41 -14.41 7.48
C HIS A 123 -2.85 -13.08 6.99
N SER A 124 -2.76 -12.88 5.67
CA SER A 124 -2.28 -11.63 5.09
C SER A 124 -3.15 -10.43 5.48
N VAL A 125 -4.48 -10.58 5.46
CA VAL A 125 -5.39 -9.53 5.92
C VAL A 125 -5.25 -9.26 7.41
N LYS A 126 -5.08 -10.31 8.23
CA LYS A 126 -4.85 -10.14 9.67
C LYS A 126 -3.59 -9.31 9.95
N GLU A 127 -2.50 -9.56 9.24
CA GLU A 127 -1.26 -8.78 9.37
C GLU A 127 -1.47 -7.31 8.95
N LEU A 128 -2.19 -7.08 7.85
CA LEU A 128 -2.52 -5.71 7.41
C LEU A 128 -3.37 -4.97 8.45
N GLN A 129 -4.37 -5.63 9.02
CA GLN A 129 -5.23 -5.09 10.07
C GLN A 129 -4.48 -4.84 11.38
N ALA A 130 -3.50 -5.68 11.72
CA ALA A 130 -2.64 -5.47 12.89
C ALA A 130 -1.81 -4.18 12.77
N MET A 131 -1.52 -3.73 11.55
CA MET A 131 -0.89 -2.44 11.26
C MET A 131 -1.90 -1.28 11.21
N GLY A 132 -3.15 -1.50 11.59
CA GLY A 132 -4.20 -0.48 11.63
C GLY A 132 -4.80 -0.12 10.27
N ILE A 133 -4.60 -0.97 9.26
CA ILE A 133 -5.15 -0.77 7.91
C ILE A 133 -6.23 -1.82 7.66
N ALA A 134 -7.49 -1.37 7.50
CA ALA A 134 -8.58 -2.25 7.11
C ALA A 134 -8.74 -2.20 5.58
N PRO A 135 -8.64 -3.34 4.86
CA PRO A 135 -8.87 -3.36 3.43
C PRO A 135 -10.34 -3.07 3.12
N ASN A 136 -10.58 -2.30 2.06
CA ASN A 136 -11.93 -2.09 1.52
C ASN A 136 -12.26 -3.11 0.44
N ILE A 137 -11.24 -3.53 -0.32
CA ILE A 137 -11.34 -4.49 -1.42
C ILE A 137 -10.24 -5.53 -1.25
N ILE A 138 -10.57 -6.80 -1.43
CA ILE A 138 -9.59 -7.89 -1.50
C ILE A 138 -9.60 -8.45 -2.92
N VAL A 139 -8.43 -8.45 -3.56
CA VAL A 139 -8.22 -9.08 -4.86
C VAL A 139 -7.66 -10.47 -4.64
N THR A 140 -8.42 -11.50 -4.98
CA THR A 140 -7.99 -12.91 -4.90
C THR A 140 -7.26 -13.32 -6.18
N ARG A 141 -5.93 -13.44 -6.11
CA ARG A 141 -5.11 -13.96 -7.20
C ARG A 141 -5.05 -15.48 -7.11
N SER A 142 -5.43 -16.17 -8.17
CA SER A 142 -5.37 -17.63 -8.31
C SER A 142 -5.02 -18.01 -9.75
N ASP A 143 -4.65 -19.27 -9.96
CA ASP A 143 -4.35 -19.90 -11.26
C ASP A 143 -5.60 -20.41 -11.99
N GLY A 144 -6.76 -20.36 -11.35
CA GLY A 144 -8.08 -20.60 -11.94
C GLY A 144 -9.20 -20.00 -11.11
N ASP A 145 -10.45 -20.39 -11.38
CA ASP A 145 -11.59 -19.91 -10.59
C ASP A 145 -11.61 -20.60 -9.22
N CYS A 146 -11.46 -19.79 -8.16
CA CYS A 146 -11.50 -20.28 -6.78
C CYS A 146 -12.92 -20.59 -6.27
N GLY A 147 -13.96 -20.23 -7.02
CA GLY A 147 -15.36 -20.47 -6.68
C GLY A 147 -15.90 -19.52 -5.60
N ASP A 148 -17.23 -19.37 -5.58
CA ASP A 148 -17.91 -18.42 -4.69
C ASP A 148 -17.81 -18.80 -3.21
N ASP A 149 -17.66 -20.08 -2.88
CA ASP A 149 -17.49 -20.54 -1.50
C ASP A 149 -16.21 -20.00 -0.86
N ILE A 150 -15.11 -19.98 -1.61
CA ILE A 150 -13.83 -19.41 -1.16
C ILE A 150 -13.95 -17.91 -0.99
N ARG A 151 -14.58 -17.21 -1.94
CA ARG A 151 -14.81 -15.76 -1.86
C ARG A 151 -15.66 -15.39 -0.64
N ARG A 152 -16.78 -16.10 -0.42
CA ARG A 152 -17.65 -15.92 0.76
C ARG A 152 -16.90 -16.19 2.07
N LYS A 153 -16.05 -17.22 2.09
CA LYS A 153 -15.20 -17.53 3.25
C LYS A 153 -14.20 -16.39 3.52
N ILE A 154 -13.52 -15.89 2.49
CA ILE A 154 -12.58 -14.77 2.62
C ILE A 154 -13.31 -13.52 3.12
N ALA A 155 -14.43 -13.14 2.51
CA ALA A 155 -15.26 -11.99 2.92
C ALA A 155 -15.64 -12.06 4.40
N LEU A 156 -16.18 -13.20 4.84
CA LEU A 156 -16.58 -13.44 6.23
C LEU A 156 -15.40 -13.32 7.22
N PHE A 157 -14.29 -14.01 6.95
CA PHE A 157 -13.14 -14.02 7.86
C PHE A 157 -12.35 -12.70 7.87
N CYS A 158 -12.38 -11.95 6.77
CA CYS A 158 -11.63 -10.72 6.61
C CYS A 158 -12.46 -9.46 6.95
N ASN A 159 -13.75 -9.63 7.26
CA ASN A 159 -14.70 -8.56 7.51
C ASN A 159 -14.79 -7.56 6.34
N VAL A 160 -14.90 -8.09 5.12
CA VAL A 160 -15.09 -7.32 3.88
C VAL A 160 -16.40 -7.79 3.24
N LYS A 161 -17.10 -6.86 2.58
CA LYS A 161 -18.39 -7.15 1.91
C LYS A 161 -18.21 -7.94 0.62
#